data_AF-A0A7C6WSH1-F1
#
_entry.id   AF-A0A7C6WSH1-F1
#
_cell.length_a   1.000
_cell.length_b   1.000
_cell.length_c   1.000
_cell.angle_alpha   90.00
_cell.angle_beta   90.00
_cell.angle_gamma   90.00
#
_symmetry.space_group_name_H-M   'P 1'
#
loop_
_entity.id
_entity.type
_entity.pdbx_description
1 polymer ?
#
loop_
_entity_poly.entity_id
_entity_poly.type
_entity_poly.pdbx_seq_one_letter_code
_entity_poly.pdbx_strand_id
1 'polypeptide(L)'
;MIADFQGGLLILVTIIVVMIFSTIVALFSRYKKCPSDKILVVYGKVGKNKEGSTRSSKCIHGGAAFIWPIIQDYSFLDLKPISIEVMLQSALSRQNIRV
;
A
#
# COMPACT_ATOMS: atom_id res chain seq x y z
N MET A 1 42.98 25.78 -15.02
CA MET A 1 42.13 25.57 -16.21
C MET A 1 41.78 24.10 -16.45
N ILE A 2 42.75 23.16 -16.51
CA ILE A 2 42.42 21.71 -16.65
C ILE A 2 41.88 21.12 -15.33
N ALA A 3 42.40 21.56 -14.17
CA ALA A 3 41.96 21.08 -12.85
C ALA A 3 40.52 21.51 -12.48
N ASP A 4 40.12 22.73 -12.86
CA ASP A 4 38.78 23.26 -12.62
C ASP A 4 37.72 22.51 -13.44
N PHE A 5 38.07 22.10 -14.66
CA PHE A 5 37.21 21.31 -15.54
C PHE A 5 37.04 19.86 -15.04
N GLN A 6 38.11 19.25 -14.51
CA GLN A 6 38.07 17.92 -13.88
C GLN A 6 37.17 17.93 -12.63
N GLY A 7 37.29 18.96 -11.79
CA GLY A 7 36.45 19.15 -10.61
C GLY A 7 34.96 19.34 -10.97
N GLY A 8 34.67 20.18 -11.96
CA GLY A 8 33.30 20.39 -12.45
C GLY A 8 32.65 19.14 -13.04
N LEU A 9 33.40 18.35 -13.82
CA LEU A 9 32.92 17.09 -14.38
C LEU A 9 32.59 16.07 -13.30
N LEU A 10 33.44 15.93 -12.28
CA LEU A 10 33.19 15.01 -11.16
C LEU A 10 31.93 15.41 -10.37
N ILE A 11 31.72 16.71 -10.14
CA ILE A 11 30.51 17.20 -9.45
C ILE A 11 29.25 16.88 -10.27
N LEU A 12 29.28 17.11 -11.58
CA LEU A 12 28.14 16.86 -12.47
C LEU A 12 27.79 15.37 -12.54
N VAL A 13 28.80 14.50 -12.68
CA VAL A 13 28.62 13.04 -12.64
C VAL A 13 28.03 12.59 -11.29
N THR A 14 28.55 13.13 -10.18
CA THR A 14 28.05 12.80 -8.84
C THR A 14 26.56 13.17 -8.68
N ILE A 15 26.16 14.36 -9.14
CA ILE A 15 24.76 14.80 -9.09
C ILE A 15 23.84 13.86 -9.88
N ILE A 16 24.25 13.46 -11.09
CA ILE A 16 23.47 12.54 -11.93
C ILE A 16 23.28 11.19 -11.25
N VAL A 17 24.34 10.63 -10.66
CA VAL A 17 24.28 9.35 -9.94
C VAL A 17 23.33 9.44 -8.74
N VAL A 18 23.40 10.51 -7.96
CA VAL A 18 22.50 10.74 -6.82
C VAL A 18 21.05 10.90 -7.27
N MET A 19 20.80 11.59 -8.38
CA MET A 19 19.46 11.74 -8.97
C MET A 19 18.87 10.40 -9.41
N ILE A 20 19.66 9.56 -10.07
CA ILE A 20 19.22 8.22 -10.49
C ILE A 20 18.95 7.34 -9.26
N PHE A 21 19.89 7.32 -8.30
CA PHE A 21 19.75 6.53 -7.08
C PHE A 21 18.52 6.93 -6.26
N SER A 22 18.30 8.24 -6.05
CA SER A 22 17.13 8.73 -5.33
C SER A 22 15.82 8.39 -6.03
N THR A 23 15.78 8.45 -7.36
CA THR A 23 14.60 8.06 -8.16
C THR A 23 14.29 6.57 -7.98
N ILE A 24 15.31 5.71 -8.00
CA ILE A 24 15.16 4.27 -7.79
C ILE A 24 14.63 3.96 -6.38
N VAL A 25 15.21 4.58 -5.35
CA VAL A 25 14.75 4.42 -3.96
C VAL A 25 13.30 4.90 -3.80
N ALA A 26 12.95 6.03 -4.43
CA ALA A 26 11.58 6.54 -4.44
C ALA A 26 10.60 5.55 -5.09
N LEU A 27 10.96 4.95 -6.22
CA LEU A 27 10.17 3.91 -6.90
C LEU A 27 9.95 2.69 -6.01
N PHE A 28 10.99 2.17 -5.36
CA PHE A 28 10.86 1.02 -4.46
C PHE A 28 10.04 1.33 -3.21
N SER A 29 10.19 2.52 -2.62
CA SER A 29 9.41 2.92 -1.45
C SER A 29 7.90 2.97 -1.73
N ARG A 30 7.54 3.24 -2.99
CA ARG A 30 6.17 3.44 -3.47
C ARG A 30 5.55 2.16 -4.07
N TYR A 31 6.36 1.12 -4.30
CA TYR A 31 5.90 -0.19 -4.75
C TYR A 31 5.61 -1.08 -3.54
N LYS A 32 4.33 -1.27 -3.21
CA LYS A 32 3.92 -2.17 -2.11
C LYS A 32 3.45 -3.51 -2.67
N LYS A 33 4.04 -4.59 -2.17
CA LYS A 33 3.63 -5.96 -2.47
C LYS A 33 2.50 -6.38 -1.54
N CYS A 34 1.45 -6.95 -2.11
CA CYS A 34 0.29 -7.44 -1.37
C CYS A 34 0.45 -8.95 -1.11
N PRO A 35 0.44 -9.41 0.15
CA PRO A 35 0.48 -10.84 0.44
C PRO A 35 -0.85 -11.51 0.01
N SER A 36 -0.83 -12.81 -0.27
CA SER A 36 -2.04 -13.53 -0.71
C SER A 36 -3.15 -13.55 0.35
N ASP A 37 -2.79 -13.58 1.63
CA ASP A 37 -3.75 -13.67 2.75
C ASP A 37 -4.33 -12.31 3.17
N LYS A 38 -3.99 -11.22 2.46
CA LYS A 38 -4.54 -9.88 2.74
C LYS A 38 -4.93 -9.16 1.46
N ILE A 39 -5.97 -8.34 1.54
CA ILE A 39 -6.39 -7.42 0.48
C ILE A 39 -5.76 -6.06 0.75
N LEU A 40 -5.06 -5.51 -0.24
CA LEU A 40 -4.62 -4.12 -0.22
C LEU A 40 -5.79 -3.24 -0.66
N VAL A 41 -6.31 -2.46 0.27
CA VAL A 41 -7.37 -1.49 0.04
C VAL A 41 -6.72 -0.13 -0.09
N VAL A 42 -6.67 0.41 -1.31
CA VAL A 42 -6.22 1.78 -1.55
C VAL A 42 -7.44 2.71 -1.55
N TYR A 43 -7.39 3.83 -0.86
CA TYR A 43 -8.48 4.80 -0.73
C TYR A 43 -7.97 6.24 -0.94
N GLY A 44 -8.89 7.17 -1.08
CA GLY A 44 -8.62 8.54 -1.53
C GLY A 44 -9.02 8.73 -3.00
N LYS A 45 -8.15 9.34 -3.81
CA LYS A 45 -8.47 9.58 -5.23
C LYS A 45 -8.22 8.33 -6.08
N VAL A 46 -9.15 7.38 -6.05
CA VAL A 46 -9.02 6.05 -6.72
C VAL A 46 -9.77 5.90 -8.05
N GLY A 47 -10.31 7.00 -8.58
CA GLY A 47 -10.94 7.06 -9.91
C GLY A 47 -12.44 6.68 -9.91
N LYS A 48 -13.06 6.74 -11.09
CA LYS A 48 -14.48 6.38 -11.30
C LYS A 48 -14.59 4.95 -11.84
N ASN A 49 -15.65 4.23 -11.47
CA ASN A 49 -15.99 2.92 -12.04
C ASN A 49 -16.41 3.07 -13.51
N LYS A 50 -16.39 1.97 -14.28
CA LYS A 50 -16.90 1.92 -15.67
C LYS A 50 -18.37 2.38 -15.79
N GLU A 51 -19.12 2.30 -14.69
CA GLU A 51 -20.52 2.74 -14.57
C GLU A 51 -20.68 4.18 -14.07
N GLY A 52 -19.61 4.97 -14.02
CA GLY A 52 -19.68 6.41 -13.70
C GLY A 52 -19.77 6.75 -12.21
N SER A 53 -19.92 5.77 -11.31
CA SER A 53 -19.88 6.00 -9.86
C SER A 53 -18.45 6.23 -9.34
N THR A 54 -18.30 7.13 -8.38
CA THR A 54 -17.02 7.36 -7.69
C THR A 54 -16.68 6.12 -6.86
N ARG A 55 -15.53 5.48 -7.12
CA ARG A 55 -15.08 4.37 -6.27
C ARG A 55 -14.56 4.95 -4.97
N SER A 56 -15.07 4.46 -3.85
CA SER A 56 -14.59 4.85 -2.51
C SER A 56 -13.22 4.23 -2.21
N SER A 57 -12.98 3.00 -2.69
CA SER A 57 -11.71 2.29 -2.54
C SER A 57 -11.42 1.38 -3.74
N LYS A 58 -10.14 1.10 -3.96
CA LYS A 58 -9.62 0.12 -4.91
C LYS A 58 -9.05 -1.05 -4.12
N CYS A 59 -9.76 -2.17 -4.13
CA CYS A 59 -9.34 -3.41 -3.49
C CYS A 59 -8.51 -4.24 -4.47
N ILE A 60 -7.30 -4.63 -4.06
CA ILE A 60 -6.36 -5.45 -4.84
C ILE A 60 -6.07 -6.70 -4.03
N HIS A 61 -6.44 -7.88 -4.55
CA HIS A 61 -6.12 -9.16 -3.95
C HIS A 61 -4.93 -9.78 -4.69
N GLY A 62 -3.82 -10.03 -3.98
CA GLY A 62 -2.60 -10.55 -4.57
C GLY A 62 -1.87 -9.57 -5.53
N GLY A 63 -0.57 -9.80 -5.72
CA GLY A 63 0.28 -9.01 -6.62
C GLY A 63 0.91 -7.80 -5.94
N ALA A 64 1.06 -6.70 -6.68
CA ALA A 64 1.64 -5.47 -6.17
C ALA A 64 0.95 -4.26 -6.78
N ALA A 65 0.93 -3.16 -6.03
CA ALA A 65 0.33 -1.92 -6.48
C ALA A 65 1.28 -0.77 -6.21
N PHE A 66 1.29 0.18 -7.15
CA PHE A 66 1.94 1.46 -6.96
C PHE A 66 0.92 2.41 -6.33
N ILE A 67 1.16 2.82 -5.10
CA ILE A 67 0.28 3.74 -4.36
C ILE A 67 0.92 5.11 -4.39
N TRP A 68 0.18 6.15 -4.77
CA TRP A 68 0.70 7.51 -4.67
C TRP A 68 0.46 8.10 -3.26
N PRO A 69 1.44 8.09 -2.33
CA PRO A 69 1.28 8.43 -0.91
C PRO A 69 0.78 9.86 -0.62
N ILE A 70 0.82 10.79 -1.59
CA ILE A 70 0.35 12.18 -1.36
C ILE A 70 -1.18 12.30 -1.54
N ILE A 71 -1.79 11.49 -2.39
CA ILE A 71 -3.22 11.59 -2.76
C ILE A 71 -4.02 10.31 -2.48
N GLN A 72 -3.31 9.22 -2.18
CA GLN A 72 -3.86 7.90 -1.95
C GLN A 72 -3.25 7.34 -0.68
N ASP A 73 -4.09 6.75 0.15
CA ASP A 73 -3.69 6.02 1.34
C ASP A 73 -4.07 4.55 1.18
N TYR A 74 -3.47 3.66 1.98
CA TYR A 74 -3.66 2.23 1.85
C TYR A 74 -3.77 1.53 3.20
N SER A 75 -4.61 0.50 3.25
CA SER A 75 -4.75 -0.40 4.38
C SER A 75 -4.73 -1.85 3.91
N PHE A 76 -4.34 -2.75 4.80
CA PHE A 76 -4.42 -4.18 4.57
C PHE A 76 -5.60 -4.75 5.33
N LEU A 77 -6.50 -5.42 4.62
CA LEU A 77 -7.58 -6.19 5.21
C LEU A 77 -7.19 -7.67 5.23
N ASP A 78 -7.19 -8.29 6.41
CA ASP A 78 -6.85 -9.71 6.57
C ASP A 78 -8.02 -10.61 6.14
N LEU A 79 -7.72 -11.67 5.40
CA LEU A 79 -8.68 -12.69 4.98
C LEU A 79 -8.70 -13.90 5.92
N LYS A 80 -7.86 -13.91 6.97
CA LYS A 80 -7.84 -14.97 7.96
C LYS A 80 -9.09 -14.93 8.84
N PRO A 81 -9.73 -16.08 9.13
CA PRO A 81 -10.86 -16.14 10.05
C PRO A 81 -10.42 -15.71 11.46
N ILE A 82 -11.22 -14.83 12.08
CA ILE A 82 -11.08 -14.43 13.48
C ILE A 82 -11.86 -15.41 14.35
N SER A 83 -11.19 -16.01 15.33
CA SER A 83 -11.84 -16.77 16.39
C SER A 83 -12.39 -15.81 17.45
N ILE A 84 -13.69 -15.53 17.38
CA ILE A 84 -14.38 -14.74 18.40
C ILE A 84 -14.85 -15.70 19.48
N GLU A 85 -14.26 -15.61 20.67
CA GLU A 85 -14.76 -16.29 21.86
C GLU A 85 -16.03 -15.58 22.32
N VAL A 86 -17.18 -16.12 21.91
CA VAL A 86 -18.47 -15.69 22.46
C VAL A 86 -18.60 -16.24 23.87
N MET A 87 -18.40 -15.36 24.87
CA MET A 87 -18.78 -15.69 26.24
C MET A 87 -20.29 -15.86 26.28
N LEU A 88 -20.75 -17.10 26.42
CA LEU A 88 -22.16 -17.47 26.54
C LEU A 88 -22.72 -17.07 27.92
N GLN A 89 -22.31 -15.93 28.48
CA GLN A 89 -22.77 -15.47 29.79
C GLN A 89 -24.23 -15.03 29.65
N SER A 90 -25.15 -15.99 29.80
CA SER A 90 -26.60 -15.87 29.61
C SER A 90 -27.09 -15.78 28.16
N ALA A 91 -26.35 -16.32 27.18
CA ALA A 91 -26.86 -16.48 25.82
C ALA A 91 -27.88 -17.63 25.77
N LEU A 92 -29.17 -17.30 25.64
CA LEU A 92 -30.24 -18.27 25.50
C LEU A 92 -30.10 -18.99 24.14
N SER A 93 -29.66 -20.24 24.15
CA SER A 93 -29.60 -21.05 22.93
C SER A 93 -31.00 -21.26 22.35
N ARG A 94 -31.14 -21.45 21.02
CA ARG A 94 -32.44 -21.74 20.38
C ARG A 94 -33.09 -23.03 20.90
N GLN A 95 -32.32 -23.90 21.58
CA GLN A 95 -32.81 -25.07 22.31
C GLN A 95 -33.17 -24.79 23.79
N ASN A 96 -33.16 -23.53 24.24
CA ASN A 96 -33.47 -23.12 25.62
C ASN A 96 -32.67 -23.86 26.71
N ILE A 97 -31.42 -24.20 26.42
CA ILE A 97 -30.47 -24.72 27.41
C ILE A 97 -29.57 -23.55 27.82
N ARG A 98 -29.58 -23.22 29.12
CA ARG A 98 -28.67 -22.26 29.74
C ARG A 98 -27.32 -22.96 29.94
N VAL A 99 -26.26 -22.39 29.37
CA VAL A 99 -24.86 -22.77 29.66
C VAL A 99 -24.21 -21.72 30.55
#